data_AF-A0A093HDX4-F1
#
_entry.id   AF-A0A093HDX4-F1
#
_cell.length_a   1.000
_cell.length_b   1.000
_cell.length_c   1.000
_cell.angle_alpha   90.00
_cell.angle_beta   90.00
_cell.angle_gamma   90.00
#
_symmetry.space_group_name_H-M   'P 1'
#
loop_
_entity.id
_entity.type
_entity.pdbx_description
1 polymer ?
#
loop_
_entity_poly.entity_id
_entity_poly.type
_entity_poly.pdbx_seq_one_letter_code
_entity_poly.pdbx_strand_id
1 'polypeptide(L)'
;PLVATIAATDMGLLLRDEVFVDFFNTFLNLPVFGQTPIYISSTGRWDLWPELPSHLPPRFPPSHRTICKSSLCLHLVLCQKLLGFIRSGEAAKRLNWQSADRWLLEKCISGSQGMWHFRAFVQGKAGEELTDFWLTTERLLGLDESDARQRDLYLSLLHRLKATHLREGSSIVTFCRTIIGSLLKARHLQPIITRREILSKMQEQALFIIQSYWLPKFFIHCKMAMQEEKLCQPLLQEYQERSLQASPQEPSGFSENLFTMHIKRSQGLSGPYCSKKAKADIWTLVKEGRNTQEIKMPRFQVQPKGQLGPVGSTKESHLDKDALGSIPQQSEHPANTAAFGDKGEATYPKRPRPSAEQVLHLEYLCEEKVPSNLHASAPIVQLPSLKKLVKTLSFLPWALSAETCAGRPFRDFLKLQDRSMETHLLDLWHDLEEFLPVVLDTSRENSFFLRHLIGEKICRTYLEEGTIQKLPLETRTLRSLRNHLMSGEFSPWIFRAQKEICKVLCCLYEEFLAEDDRTFLQFMVKG
;
A
#
# COMPACT_ATOMS: atom_id res chain seq x y z
N PRO A 1 12.48 22.19 1.65
CA PRO A 1 11.62 21.09 1.12
C PRO A 1 10.36 20.96 1.98
N LEU A 2 9.20 20.58 1.41
CA LEU A 2 7.92 20.60 2.15
C LEU A 2 7.89 19.57 3.29
N VAL A 3 8.58 18.42 3.12
CA VAL A 3 8.79 17.41 4.17
C VAL A 3 9.43 18.01 5.43
N ALA A 4 10.40 18.92 5.27
CA ALA A 4 11.07 19.58 6.40
C ALA A 4 10.17 20.62 7.09
N THR A 5 9.26 21.26 6.34
CA THR A 5 8.22 22.11 6.92
C THR A 5 7.26 21.27 7.76
N ILE A 6 6.74 20.16 7.20
CA ILE A 6 5.85 19.24 7.93
C ILE A 6 6.53 18.69 9.20
N ALA A 7 7.84 18.41 9.16
CA ALA A 7 8.61 17.95 10.32
C ALA A 7 8.82 19.02 11.41
N ALA A 8 8.61 20.30 11.10
CA ALA A 8 8.80 21.43 12.01
C ALA A 8 7.48 22.12 12.43
N THR A 9 6.36 21.80 11.78
CA THR A 9 5.03 22.32 12.13
C THR A 9 4.46 21.59 13.35
N ASP A 10 3.81 22.32 14.26
CA ASP A 10 3.08 21.73 15.39
C ASP A 10 1.99 20.74 14.95
N MET A 11 1.82 19.65 15.69
CA MET A 11 0.83 18.62 15.40
C MET A 11 -0.61 19.14 15.54
N GLY A 12 -0.89 20.06 16.46
CA GLY A 12 -2.20 20.71 16.60
C GLY A 12 -2.55 21.66 15.46
N LEU A 13 -1.58 22.05 14.62
CA LEU A 13 -1.81 22.73 13.35
C LEU A 13 -1.95 21.73 12.19
N LEU A 14 -1.10 20.70 12.12
CA LEU A 14 -1.17 19.68 11.07
C LEU A 14 -2.51 18.91 11.09
N LEU A 15 -3.04 18.61 12.28
CA LEU A 15 -4.33 17.94 12.46
C LEU A 15 -5.57 18.81 12.08
N ARG A 16 -5.35 20.03 11.56
CA ARG A 16 -6.40 20.87 10.94
C ARG A 16 -6.50 20.69 9.42
N ASP A 17 -5.47 20.18 8.76
CA ASP A 17 -5.52 19.84 7.33
C ASP A 17 -6.14 18.45 7.16
N GLU A 18 -7.37 18.38 6.61
CA GLU A 18 -8.07 17.10 6.37
C GLU A 18 -7.25 16.15 5.48
N VAL A 19 -6.43 16.68 4.57
CA VAL A 19 -5.57 15.87 3.70
C VAL A 19 -4.38 15.31 4.49
N PHE A 20 -3.77 16.10 5.38
CA PHE A 20 -2.78 15.58 6.32
C PHE A 20 -3.40 14.49 7.21
N VAL A 21 -4.59 14.71 7.77
CA VAL A 21 -5.27 13.76 8.66
C VAL A 21 -5.53 12.43 7.96
N ASP A 22 -5.98 12.42 6.70
CA ASP A 22 -6.18 11.19 5.93
C ASP A 22 -4.86 10.43 5.69
N PHE A 23 -3.81 11.12 5.24
CA PHE A 23 -2.49 10.51 5.05
C PHE A 23 -1.88 10.02 6.37
N PHE A 24 -2.11 10.73 7.47
CA PHE A 24 -1.61 10.38 8.80
C PHE A 24 -2.36 9.19 9.39
N ASN A 25 -3.69 9.14 9.27
CA ASN A 25 -4.48 7.96 9.62
C ASN A 25 -4.06 6.75 8.79
N THR A 26 -3.85 6.90 7.48
CA THR A 26 -3.37 5.81 6.61
C THR A 26 -1.97 5.31 7.01
N PHE A 27 -1.05 6.22 7.39
CA PHE A 27 0.25 5.87 7.95
C PHE A 27 0.13 5.12 9.30
N LEU A 28 -0.71 5.60 10.20
CA LEU A 28 -0.93 5.02 11.53
C LEU A 28 -1.61 3.64 11.47
N ASN A 29 -2.35 3.34 10.41
CA ASN A 29 -2.97 2.03 10.16
C ASN A 29 -2.06 1.00 9.45
N LEU A 30 -0.82 1.35 9.08
CA LEU A 30 0.09 0.41 8.41
C LEU A 30 0.30 -0.87 9.26
N PRO A 31 0.22 -2.08 8.67
CA PRO A 31 0.21 -3.33 9.43
C PRO A 31 1.49 -3.63 10.21
N VAL A 32 2.60 -2.94 9.91
CA VAL A 32 3.86 -3.00 10.65
C VAL A 32 3.77 -2.45 12.08
N PHE A 33 2.82 -1.56 12.37
CA PHE A 33 2.66 -1.02 13.72
C PHE A 33 1.80 -1.93 14.60
N GLY A 34 2.06 -1.95 15.91
CA GLY A 34 1.19 -2.59 16.89
C GLY A 34 -0.11 -1.81 17.04
N GLN A 35 -0.05 -0.66 17.70
CA GLN A 35 -1.20 0.24 17.83
C GLN A 35 -1.58 0.88 16.48
N THR A 36 -2.87 0.88 16.14
CA THR A 36 -3.44 1.61 14.99
C THR A 36 -4.44 2.67 15.48
N PRO A 37 -3.97 3.87 15.85
CA PRO A 37 -4.84 4.97 16.27
C PRO A 37 -5.44 5.71 15.07
N ILE A 38 -6.66 6.24 15.23
CA ILE A 38 -7.39 6.99 14.20
C ILE A 38 -7.85 8.33 14.78
N TYR A 39 -7.52 9.43 14.11
CA TYR A 39 -8.01 10.77 14.43
C TYR A 39 -9.23 11.15 13.59
N ILE A 40 -10.27 11.63 14.24
CA ILE A 40 -11.54 12.06 13.65
C ILE A 40 -11.61 13.59 13.74
N SER A 41 -11.19 14.28 12.67
CA SER A 41 -11.09 15.74 12.59
C SER A 41 -12.38 16.45 13.03
N SER A 42 -13.53 16.00 12.54
CA SER A 42 -14.86 16.56 12.81
C SER A 42 -15.30 16.53 14.29
N THR A 43 -14.58 15.83 15.16
CA THR A 43 -14.88 15.73 16.61
C THR A 43 -13.66 15.95 17.51
N GLY A 44 -12.48 16.25 16.95
CA GLY A 44 -11.21 16.31 17.69
C GLY A 44 -10.85 14.99 18.41
N ARG A 45 -11.44 13.86 18.00
CA ARG A 45 -11.38 12.60 18.75
C ARG A 45 -10.30 11.66 18.24
N TRP A 46 -9.64 11.00 19.17
CA TRP A 46 -8.82 9.81 18.92
C TRP A 46 -9.60 8.55 19.30
N ASP A 47 -9.87 7.70 18.32
CA ASP A 47 -10.28 6.30 18.52
C ASP A 47 -9.01 5.42 18.43
N LEU A 48 -8.90 4.43 19.31
CA LEU A 48 -7.68 3.67 19.53
C LEU A 48 -7.94 2.17 19.34
N TRP A 49 -7.10 1.50 18.54
CA TRP A 49 -7.20 0.06 18.33
C TRP A 49 -5.84 -0.67 18.45
N PRO A 50 -5.72 -1.68 19.33
CA PRO A 50 -6.66 -2.02 20.42
C PRO A 50 -6.96 -0.85 21.38
N GLU A 51 -8.08 -0.95 22.09
CA GLU A 51 -8.47 0.05 23.09
C GLU A 51 -7.53 0.04 24.30
N LEU A 52 -7.42 1.18 24.99
CA LEU A 52 -6.70 1.29 26.25
C LEU A 52 -7.44 0.57 27.39
N PRO A 53 -6.75 -0.18 28.27
CA PRO A 53 -7.29 -0.61 29.55
C PRO A 53 -7.85 0.55 30.36
N SER A 54 -9.01 0.34 31.00
CA SER A 54 -9.80 1.39 31.66
C SER A 54 -9.13 2.09 32.85
N HIS A 55 -8.01 1.54 33.36
CA HIS A 55 -7.22 2.11 34.43
C HIS A 55 -6.16 3.13 33.96
N LEU A 56 -5.93 3.28 32.65
CA LEU A 56 -4.96 4.23 32.11
C LEU A 56 -5.60 5.59 31.84
N PRO A 57 -4.96 6.71 32.22
CA PRO A 57 -5.47 8.04 31.92
C PRO A 57 -5.39 8.31 30.40
N PRO A 58 -6.47 8.80 29.76
CA PRO A 58 -6.43 9.22 28.36
C PRO A 58 -5.64 10.53 28.20
N ARG A 59 -4.33 10.42 27.94
CA ARG A 59 -3.45 11.51 27.50
C ARG A 59 -3.11 11.35 26.02
N PHE A 60 -2.80 12.44 25.32
CA PHE A 60 -2.61 12.41 23.86
C PHE A 60 -1.43 11.51 23.46
N PRO A 61 -1.51 10.81 22.31
CA PRO A 61 -0.37 10.12 21.75
C PRO A 61 0.54 11.12 21.01
N PRO A 62 1.67 11.57 21.58
CA PRO A 62 2.69 12.25 20.78
C PRO A 62 3.18 11.31 19.67
N SER A 63 3.33 11.85 18.47
CA SER A 63 3.74 11.11 17.28
C SER A 63 5.24 10.79 17.29
N HIS A 64 5.64 9.88 18.18
CA HIS A 64 6.96 9.24 18.14
C HIS A 64 7.24 8.57 16.78
N ARG A 65 6.17 8.21 16.05
CA ARG A 65 6.18 7.79 14.64
C ARG A 65 6.08 9.02 13.73
N THR A 66 7.18 9.40 13.11
CA THR A 66 7.23 10.55 12.18
C THR A 66 6.87 10.13 10.75
N ILE A 67 5.71 10.58 10.26
CA ILE A 67 5.29 10.35 8.87
C ILE A 67 6.33 10.88 7.86
N CYS A 68 7.14 11.88 8.22
CA CYS A 68 8.16 12.48 7.36
C CYS A 68 9.21 11.49 6.80
N LYS A 69 9.43 10.32 7.42
CA LYS A 69 10.30 9.25 6.89
C LYS A 69 9.59 8.29 5.91
N SER A 70 8.26 8.35 5.82
CA SER A 70 7.42 7.43 5.05
C SER A 70 7.39 7.73 3.55
N SER A 71 7.05 6.72 2.73
CA SER A 71 6.67 6.96 1.32
C SER A 71 5.36 7.77 1.22
N LEU A 72 4.45 7.60 2.19
CA LEU A 72 3.18 8.32 2.27
C LEU A 72 3.38 9.84 2.40
N CYS A 73 4.44 10.31 3.04
CA CYS A 73 4.75 11.75 3.09
C CYS A 73 5.13 12.31 1.71
N LEU A 74 5.78 11.53 0.84
CA LEU A 74 6.08 11.97 -0.53
C LEU A 74 4.79 12.05 -1.37
N HIS A 75 3.85 11.13 -1.14
CA HIS A 75 2.51 11.19 -1.74
C HIS A 75 1.66 12.34 -1.20
N LEU A 76 1.75 12.67 0.10
CA LEU A 76 1.13 13.86 0.71
C LEU A 76 1.69 15.15 0.10
N VAL A 77 3.02 15.27 -0.02
CA VAL A 77 3.65 16.45 -0.66
C VAL A 77 3.20 16.56 -2.13
N LEU A 78 3.13 15.46 -2.88
CA LEU A 78 2.58 15.48 -4.24
C LEU A 78 1.11 15.91 -4.25
N CYS A 79 0.27 15.35 -3.38
CA CYS A 79 -1.14 15.74 -3.23
C CYS A 79 -1.28 17.25 -2.97
N GLN A 80 -0.53 17.80 -2.01
CA GLN A 80 -0.51 19.23 -1.71
C GLN A 80 0.02 20.08 -2.89
N LYS A 81 0.95 19.57 -3.71
CA LYS A 81 1.38 20.22 -4.97
C LYS A 81 0.31 20.19 -6.07
N LEU A 82 -0.54 19.16 -6.14
CA LEU A 82 -1.67 19.11 -7.08
C LEU A 82 -2.82 20.01 -6.60
N LEU A 83 -3.16 19.97 -5.31
CA LEU A 83 -4.17 20.83 -4.69
C LEU A 83 -3.80 22.32 -4.78
N GLY A 84 -2.54 22.68 -4.54
CA GLY A 84 -2.05 24.05 -4.74
C GLY A 84 -2.16 24.54 -6.18
N PHE A 85 -2.08 23.63 -7.16
CA PHE A 85 -2.34 23.94 -8.56
C PHE A 85 -3.84 24.08 -8.86
N ILE A 86 -4.70 23.17 -8.37
CA ILE A 86 -6.17 23.25 -8.54
C ILE A 86 -6.73 24.55 -7.94
N ARG A 87 -6.24 24.95 -6.77
CA ARG A 87 -6.63 26.20 -6.09
C ARG A 87 -6.07 27.45 -6.77
N SER A 88 -5.06 27.34 -7.65
CA SER A 88 -4.46 28.49 -8.34
C SER A 88 -5.39 29.11 -9.38
N GLY A 89 -5.65 30.41 -9.25
CA GLY A 89 -6.41 31.19 -10.23
C GLY A 89 -5.76 31.29 -11.61
N GLU A 90 -4.45 31.02 -11.74
CA GLU A 90 -3.79 30.94 -13.05
C GLU A 90 -4.08 29.59 -13.73
N ALA A 91 -3.98 28.48 -12.99
CA ALA A 91 -4.31 27.15 -13.51
C ALA A 91 -5.79 27.08 -13.93
N ALA A 92 -6.69 27.63 -13.11
CA ALA A 92 -8.12 27.73 -13.41
C ALA A 92 -8.38 28.44 -14.76
N LYS A 93 -7.70 29.56 -15.02
CA LYS A 93 -7.78 30.29 -16.30
C LYS A 93 -7.17 29.50 -17.47
N ARG A 94 -5.98 28.93 -17.28
CA ARG A 94 -5.26 28.15 -18.32
C ARG A 94 -6.01 26.88 -18.76
N LEU A 95 -6.78 26.27 -17.86
CA LEU A 95 -7.50 25.02 -18.08
C LEU A 95 -9.03 25.19 -18.18
N ASN A 96 -9.51 26.44 -18.15
CA ASN A 96 -10.93 26.82 -18.19
C ASN A 96 -11.81 26.10 -17.15
N TRP A 97 -11.29 25.93 -15.92
CA TRP A 97 -12.02 25.29 -14.81
C TRP A 97 -12.91 26.28 -14.06
N GLN A 98 -14.19 25.92 -13.89
CA GLN A 98 -15.14 26.66 -13.06
C GLN A 98 -14.88 26.46 -11.56
N SER A 99 -15.66 27.13 -10.72
CA SER A 99 -15.72 26.89 -9.25
C SER A 99 -16.09 25.42 -8.95
N ALA A 100 -17.15 24.92 -9.58
CA ALA A 100 -17.62 23.54 -9.42
C ALA A 100 -16.58 22.50 -9.88
N ASP A 101 -15.88 22.76 -10.99
CA ASP A 101 -14.83 21.85 -11.49
C ASP A 101 -13.66 21.73 -10.52
N ARG A 102 -13.17 22.87 -10.00
CA ARG A 102 -12.09 22.88 -9.01
C ARG A 102 -12.50 22.15 -7.73
N TRP A 103 -13.70 22.41 -7.23
CA TRP A 103 -14.24 21.72 -6.04
C TRP A 103 -14.33 20.20 -6.24
N LEU A 104 -14.86 19.74 -7.37
CA LEU A 104 -14.99 18.31 -7.66
C LEU A 104 -13.61 17.65 -7.82
N LEU A 105 -12.71 18.27 -8.58
CA LEU A 105 -11.34 17.76 -8.78
C LEU A 105 -10.55 17.72 -7.47
N GLU A 106 -10.71 18.74 -6.62
CA GLU A 106 -10.17 18.77 -5.26
C GLU A 106 -10.70 17.60 -4.42
N LYS A 107 -12.01 17.31 -4.46
CA LYS A 107 -12.57 16.12 -3.79
C LYS A 107 -12.09 14.80 -4.38
N CYS A 108 -11.85 14.70 -5.70
CA CYS A 108 -11.36 13.49 -6.35
C CYS A 108 -9.87 13.19 -6.07
N ILE A 109 -9.03 14.21 -5.85
CA ILE A 109 -7.57 14.04 -5.63
C ILE A 109 -7.16 14.08 -4.15
N SER A 110 -8.01 14.61 -3.26
CA SER A 110 -7.70 14.76 -1.83
C SER A 110 -7.47 13.41 -1.14
N GLY A 111 -6.49 13.40 -0.25
CA GLY A 111 -6.13 12.25 0.57
C GLY A 111 -5.41 11.12 -0.17
N SER A 112 -5.06 10.09 0.59
CA SER A 112 -4.38 8.88 0.15
C SER A 112 -5.19 8.10 -0.88
N GLN A 113 -6.52 8.00 -0.71
CA GLN A 113 -7.41 7.32 -1.65
C GLN A 113 -7.52 8.07 -2.98
N GLY A 114 -7.67 9.40 -2.97
CA GLY A 114 -7.66 10.21 -4.20
C GLY A 114 -6.36 10.06 -4.98
N MET A 115 -5.22 10.11 -4.28
CA MET A 115 -3.90 9.84 -4.89
C MET A 115 -3.72 8.39 -5.36
N TRP A 116 -4.35 7.40 -4.72
CA TRP A 116 -4.32 6.01 -5.17
C TRP A 116 -5.12 5.82 -6.47
N HIS A 117 -6.34 6.35 -6.56
CA HIS A 117 -7.13 6.38 -7.80
C HIS A 117 -6.39 7.13 -8.92
N PHE A 118 -5.71 8.23 -8.62
CA PHE A 118 -4.87 8.93 -9.60
C PHE A 118 -3.73 8.04 -10.12
N ARG A 119 -3.00 7.32 -9.24
CA ARG A 119 -1.94 6.38 -9.66
C ARG A 119 -2.49 5.23 -10.49
N ALA A 120 -3.63 4.65 -10.11
CA ALA A 120 -4.30 3.62 -10.91
C ALA A 120 -4.72 4.14 -12.30
N PHE A 121 -5.23 5.37 -12.38
CA PHE A 121 -5.59 6.01 -13.65
C PHE A 121 -4.39 6.23 -14.58
N VAL A 122 -3.22 6.62 -14.06
CA VAL A 122 -2.02 6.83 -14.88
C VAL A 122 -1.19 5.56 -15.14
N GLN A 123 -1.55 4.43 -14.50
CA GLN A 123 -0.85 3.15 -14.62
C GLN A 123 -0.73 2.68 -16.08
N GLY A 124 0.42 2.10 -16.43
CA GLY A 124 0.75 1.63 -17.78
C GLY A 124 0.94 2.76 -18.81
N LYS A 125 1.02 4.02 -18.38
CA LYS A 125 1.13 5.22 -19.24
C LYS A 125 2.28 6.11 -18.78
N ALA A 126 2.70 7.05 -19.62
CA ALA A 126 3.76 8.01 -19.27
C ALA A 126 3.49 8.84 -17.99
N GLY A 127 2.23 8.95 -17.54
CA GLY A 127 1.87 9.58 -16.26
C GLY A 127 2.35 8.82 -15.03
N GLU A 128 2.45 7.49 -15.11
CA GLU A 128 3.10 6.65 -14.09
C GLU A 128 4.61 6.97 -14.03
N GLU A 129 5.27 6.97 -15.18
CA GLU A 129 6.70 7.29 -15.30
C GLU A 129 7.02 8.69 -14.75
N LEU A 130 6.18 9.68 -15.06
CA LEU A 130 6.26 11.05 -14.52
C LEU A 130 6.08 11.10 -13.01
N THR A 131 5.10 10.37 -12.47
CA THR A 131 4.80 10.32 -11.04
C THR A 131 5.94 9.67 -10.26
N ASP A 132 6.44 8.53 -10.73
CA ASP A 132 7.48 7.76 -10.06
C ASP A 132 8.86 8.43 -10.18
N PHE A 133 9.14 9.09 -11.32
CA PHE A 133 10.30 9.98 -11.44
C PHE A 133 10.22 11.14 -10.45
N TRP A 134 9.06 11.79 -10.33
CA TRP A 134 8.87 12.92 -9.41
C TRP A 134 9.09 12.51 -7.95
N LEU A 135 8.49 11.39 -7.51
CA LEU A 135 8.60 10.87 -6.15
C LEU A 135 10.04 10.41 -5.83
N THR A 136 10.70 9.72 -6.76
CA THR A 136 12.09 9.27 -6.62
C THR A 136 13.04 10.47 -6.53
N THR A 137 12.76 11.53 -7.30
CA THR A 137 13.59 12.75 -7.32
C THR A 137 13.34 13.63 -6.10
N GLU A 138 12.10 13.80 -5.61
CA GLU A 138 11.82 14.50 -4.33
C GLU A 138 12.56 13.81 -3.18
N ARG A 139 12.54 12.46 -3.15
CA ARG A 139 13.28 11.69 -2.14
C ARG A 139 14.79 11.91 -2.25
N LEU A 140 15.36 11.82 -3.46
CA LEU A 140 16.79 12.02 -3.69
C LEU A 140 17.24 13.44 -3.30
N LEU A 141 16.48 14.46 -3.73
CA LEU A 141 16.78 15.87 -3.45
C LEU A 141 16.58 16.24 -1.97
N GLY A 142 15.80 15.46 -1.22
CA GLY A 142 15.65 15.57 0.23
C GLY A 142 16.77 14.93 1.06
N LEU A 143 17.68 14.17 0.45
CA LEU A 143 18.84 13.59 1.15
C LEU A 143 19.99 14.61 1.29
N ASP A 144 20.83 14.37 2.29
CA ASP A 144 22.14 15.02 2.40
C ASP A 144 23.19 14.20 1.65
N GLU A 145 23.92 14.84 0.72
CA GLU A 145 24.98 14.20 -0.07
C GLU A 145 26.27 13.99 0.75
N SER A 146 26.39 14.68 1.90
CA SER A 146 27.50 14.59 2.84
C SER A 146 27.28 13.59 3.99
N ASP A 147 26.03 13.20 4.28
CA ASP A 147 25.75 12.17 5.29
C ASP A 147 26.13 10.78 4.76
N ALA A 148 27.22 10.22 5.29
CA ALA A 148 27.68 8.87 5.00
C ALA A 148 26.60 7.80 5.25
N ARG A 149 25.63 8.04 6.15
CA ARG A 149 24.50 7.11 6.43
C ARG A 149 23.42 7.14 5.35
N GLN A 150 23.35 8.20 4.55
CA GLN A 150 22.39 8.37 3.45
C GLN A 150 23.00 8.08 2.07
N ARG A 151 24.34 8.08 1.96
CA ARG A 151 25.10 7.88 0.71
C ARG A 151 24.66 6.68 -0.11
N ASP A 152 24.46 5.52 0.52
CA ASP A 152 24.06 4.29 -0.19
C ASP A 152 22.63 4.38 -0.75
N LEU A 153 21.71 5.00 0.01
CA LEU A 153 20.35 5.26 -0.44
C LEU A 153 20.33 6.27 -1.59
N TYR A 154 21.12 7.35 -1.48
CA TYR A 154 21.31 8.33 -2.54
C TYR A 154 21.81 7.65 -3.83
N LEU A 155 22.89 6.87 -3.75
CA LEU A 155 23.42 6.12 -4.88
C LEU A 155 22.39 5.13 -5.46
N SER A 156 21.70 4.36 -4.62
CA SER A 156 20.67 3.41 -5.07
C SER A 156 19.53 4.09 -5.83
N LEU A 157 19.00 5.21 -5.33
CA LEU A 157 17.99 6.03 -6.03
C LEU A 157 18.56 6.60 -7.34
N LEU A 158 19.80 7.08 -7.32
CA LEU A 158 20.48 7.70 -8.45
C LEU A 158 20.81 6.71 -9.59
N HIS A 159 21.08 5.45 -9.25
CA HIS A 159 21.21 4.34 -10.18
C HIS A 159 19.84 3.89 -10.71
N ARG A 160 18.79 3.84 -9.87
CA ARG A 160 17.41 3.59 -10.28
C ARG A 160 16.93 4.60 -11.32
N LEU A 161 17.09 5.91 -11.06
CA LEU A 161 16.78 6.98 -12.03
C LEU A 161 17.51 6.79 -13.37
N LYS A 162 18.79 6.36 -13.36
CA LYS A 162 19.55 6.00 -14.57
C LYS A 162 19.08 4.70 -15.25
N ALA A 163 18.40 3.82 -14.53
CA ALA A 163 17.92 2.54 -15.04
C ALA A 163 16.50 2.61 -15.63
N THR A 164 15.68 3.57 -15.19
CA THR A 164 14.29 3.76 -15.67
C THR A 164 14.08 5.05 -16.44
N HIS A 165 14.31 6.21 -15.80
CA HIS A 165 13.78 7.50 -16.25
C HIS A 165 14.76 8.38 -17.03
N LEU A 166 16.07 8.15 -16.92
CA LEU A 166 17.10 8.98 -17.55
C LEU A 166 17.71 8.28 -18.76
N ARG A 167 16.86 7.75 -19.64
CA ARG A 167 17.22 6.91 -20.79
C ARG A 167 16.71 7.45 -22.11
N GLU A 168 17.35 7.06 -23.19
CA GLU A 168 16.76 7.19 -24.52
C GLU A 168 15.44 6.38 -24.58
N GLY A 169 14.44 6.89 -25.29
CA GLY A 169 13.07 6.34 -25.29
C GLY A 169 12.22 6.65 -24.05
N SER A 170 12.79 7.14 -22.94
CA SER A 170 11.99 7.51 -21.75
C SER A 170 11.12 8.75 -21.97
N SER A 171 9.95 8.79 -21.31
CA SER A 171 9.07 9.96 -21.35
C SER A 171 9.75 11.16 -20.71
N ILE A 172 10.46 10.99 -19.59
CA ILE A 172 11.14 12.09 -18.91
C ILE A 172 12.19 12.76 -19.80
N VAL A 173 13.09 11.99 -20.44
CA VAL A 173 14.10 12.58 -21.34
C VAL A 173 13.46 13.23 -22.56
N THR A 174 12.38 12.66 -23.08
CA THR A 174 11.60 13.24 -24.20
C THR A 174 11.03 14.60 -23.81
N PHE A 175 10.34 14.70 -22.68
CA PHE A 175 9.73 15.95 -22.19
C PHE A 175 10.75 16.98 -21.67
N CYS A 176 11.90 16.55 -21.17
CA CYS A 176 12.95 17.44 -20.64
C CYS A 176 14.02 17.83 -21.69
N ARG A 177 13.98 17.29 -22.92
CA ARG A 177 14.99 17.50 -23.97
C ARG A 177 15.28 18.99 -24.23
N THR A 178 14.26 19.85 -24.20
CA THR A 178 14.38 21.29 -24.39
C THR A 178 15.11 21.98 -23.23
N ILE A 179 14.82 21.58 -21.99
CA ILE A 179 15.45 22.09 -20.76
C ILE A 179 16.91 21.66 -20.67
N ILE A 180 17.20 20.38 -20.96
CA ILE A 180 18.57 19.87 -21.01
C ILE A 180 19.35 20.62 -22.11
N GLY A 181 18.73 20.82 -23.29
CA GLY A 181 19.31 21.58 -24.39
C GLY A 181 19.59 23.05 -24.08
N SER A 182 18.74 23.73 -23.29
CA SER A 182 18.98 25.13 -22.90
C SER A 182 20.03 25.25 -21.78
N LEU A 183 20.00 24.38 -20.76
CA LEU A 183 21.03 24.33 -19.71
C LEU A 183 22.43 24.07 -20.31
N LEU A 184 22.54 23.16 -21.28
CA LEU A 184 23.83 22.88 -21.92
C LEU A 184 24.34 24.05 -22.78
N LYS A 185 23.44 24.84 -23.39
CA LYS A 185 23.79 26.06 -24.14
C LYS A 185 24.17 27.23 -23.22
N ALA A 186 23.59 27.32 -22.02
CA ALA A 186 23.88 28.38 -21.05
C ALA A 186 25.30 28.33 -20.44
N ARG A 187 26.05 27.23 -20.65
CA ARG A 187 27.41 27.00 -20.15
C ARG A 187 28.46 28.06 -20.51
N HIS A 188 28.17 28.95 -21.45
CA HIS A 188 29.12 29.96 -21.91
C HIS A 188 29.20 31.25 -21.07
N LEU A 189 28.33 31.47 -20.06
CA LEU A 189 28.26 32.77 -19.36
C LEU A 189 28.11 32.75 -17.82
N GLN A 190 27.72 31.65 -17.16
CA GLN A 190 27.61 31.54 -15.69
C GLN A 190 27.78 30.06 -15.23
N PRO A 191 27.74 29.72 -13.91
CA PRO A 191 28.68 28.77 -13.32
C PRO A 191 28.36 27.28 -13.57
N ILE A 192 29.18 26.41 -12.98
CA ILE A 192 29.09 24.95 -13.09
C ILE A 192 27.74 24.45 -12.53
N ILE A 193 26.76 24.28 -13.42
CA ILE A 193 25.43 23.76 -13.08
C ILE A 193 25.56 22.37 -12.47
N THR A 194 25.07 22.19 -11.24
CA THR A 194 25.21 20.90 -10.54
C THR A 194 24.23 19.84 -11.07
N ARG A 195 24.55 18.57 -10.83
CA ARG A 195 23.63 17.46 -11.14
C ARG A 195 22.31 17.58 -10.36
N ARG A 196 22.34 18.19 -9.17
CA ARG A 196 21.19 18.43 -8.30
C ARG A 196 20.23 19.46 -8.90
N GLU A 197 20.75 20.55 -9.47
CA GLU A 197 19.96 21.55 -10.22
C GLU A 197 19.31 20.97 -11.47
N ILE A 198 20.04 20.16 -12.25
CA ILE A 198 19.49 19.49 -13.45
C ILE A 198 18.30 18.63 -13.06
N LEU A 199 18.43 17.81 -12.01
CA LEU A 199 17.35 16.96 -11.52
C LEU A 199 16.17 17.78 -10.98
N SER A 200 16.40 18.88 -10.26
CA SER A 200 15.34 19.80 -9.82
C SER A 200 14.56 20.39 -11.01
N LYS A 201 15.24 20.82 -12.07
CA LYS A 201 14.57 21.38 -13.27
C LYS A 201 13.80 20.33 -14.06
N MET A 202 14.29 19.10 -14.11
CA MET A 202 13.54 17.97 -14.68
C MET A 202 12.32 17.60 -13.81
N GLN A 203 12.44 17.67 -12.47
CA GLN A 203 11.35 17.42 -11.53
C GLN A 203 10.24 18.48 -11.63
N GLU A 204 10.60 19.76 -11.74
CA GLU A 204 9.67 20.87 -12.01
C GLU A 204 8.87 20.63 -13.30
N GLN A 205 9.55 20.25 -14.38
CA GLN A 205 8.90 19.94 -15.65
C GLN A 205 7.99 18.71 -15.57
N ALA A 206 8.41 17.66 -14.86
CA ALA A 206 7.58 16.48 -14.63
C ALA A 206 6.30 16.85 -13.86
N LEU A 207 6.42 17.66 -12.79
CA LEU A 207 5.28 18.15 -12.02
C LEU A 207 4.33 19.00 -12.88
N PHE A 208 4.87 19.90 -13.71
CA PHE A 208 4.08 20.72 -14.62
C PHE A 208 3.26 19.88 -15.61
N ILE A 209 3.80 18.77 -16.13
CA ILE A 209 3.08 17.87 -17.05
C ILE A 209 2.04 17.03 -16.30
N ILE A 210 2.32 16.58 -15.07
CA ILE A 210 1.31 15.94 -14.21
C ILE A 210 0.13 16.90 -13.99
N GLN A 211 0.41 18.16 -13.63
CA GLN A 211 -0.59 19.20 -13.36
C GLN A 211 -1.37 19.66 -14.61
N SER A 212 -0.71 19.83 -15.76
CA SER A 212 -1.33 20.43 -16.96
C SER A 212 -1.90 19.42 -17.97
N TYR A 213 -1.52 18.14 -17.90
CA TYR A 213 -1.96 17.12 -18.86
C TYR A 213 -2.63 15.91 -18.19
N TRP A 214 -2.03 15.33 -17.14
CA TRP A 214 -2.57 14.13 -16.50
C TRP A 214 -3.73 14.43 -15.56
N LEU A 215 -3.63 15.51 -14.78
CA LEU A 215 -4.67 15.92 -13.83
C LEU A 215 -5.99 16.34 -14.52
N PRO A 216 -6.01 17.09 -15.64
CA PRO A 216 -7.24 17.32 -16.41
C PRO A 216 -7.83 16.05 -17.04
N LYS A 217 -6.99 15.11 -17.47
CA LYS A 217 -7.46 13.81 -17.99
C LYS A 217 -8.05 12.92 -16.89
N PHE A 218 -7.47 12.95 -15.69
CA PHE A 218 -8.03 12.31 -14.50
C PHE A 218 -9.38 12.92 -14.12
N PHE A 219 -9.49 14.25 -14.15
CA PHE A 219 -10.76 14.94 -13.91
C PHE A 219 -11.88 14.50 -14.86
N ILE A 220 -11.59 14.41 -16.16
CA ILE A 220 -12.54 13.91 -17.17
C ILE A 220 -12.95 12.46 -16.83
N HIS A 221 -11.99 11.59 -16.51
CA HIS A 221 -12.27 10.21 -16.11
C HIS A 221 -13.16 10.12 -14.85
N CYS A 222 -12.89 10.93 -13.82
CA CYS A 222 -13.73 11.01 -12.62
C CYS A 222 -15.16 11.47 -12.95
N LYS A 223 -15.34 12.45 -13.85
CA LYS A 223 -16.68 12.89 -14.28
C LYS A 223 -17.46 11.80 -15.02
N MET A 224 -16.81 11.00 -15.87
CA MET A 224 -17.46 9.85 -16.52
C MET A 224 -17.84 8.78 -15.49
N ALA A 225 -16.90 8.35 -14.64
CA ALA A 225 -17.15 7.33 -13.62
C ALA A 225 -18.25 7.75 -12.61
N MET A 226 -18.35 9.05 -12.28
CA MET A 226 -19.41 9.61 -11.44
C MET A 226 -20.80 9.57 -12.09
N GLN A 227 -20.89 9.55 -13.43
CA GLN A 227 -22.14 9.39 -14.17
C GLN A 227 -22.56 7.91 -14.31
N GLU A 228 -21.58 7.01 -14.41
CA GLU A 228 -21.78 5.56 -14.54
C GLU A 228 -22.14 4.90 -13.18
N GLU A 229 -21.51 5.31 -12.08
CA GLU A 229 -21.69 4.71 -10.77
C GLU A 229 -22.90 5.27 -10.01
N LYS A 230 -23.80 4.38 -9.57
CA LYS A 230 -25.03 4.71 -8.84
C LYS A 230 -24.76 5.24 -7.43
N LEU A 231 -23.68 4.79 -6.79
CA LEU A 231 -23.26 5.30 -5.48
C LEU A 231 -22.79 6.77 -5.54
N CYS A 232 -22.40 7.26 -6.71
CA CYS A 232 -21.88 8.62 -6.92
C CYS A 232 -22.96 9.67 -7.23
N GLN A 233 -24.24 9.28 -7.34
CA GLN A 233 -25.34 10.19 -7.69
C GLN A 233 -25.50 11.41 -6.75
N PRO A 234 -25.29 11.32 -5.41
CA PRO A 234 -25.33 12.51 -4.55
C PRO A 234 -24.21 13.51 -4.85
N LEU A 235 -23.02 13.02 -5.24
CA LEU A 235 -21.88 13.86 -5.62
C LEU A 235 -22.11 14.52 -6.99
N LEU A 236 -22.74 13.79 -7.92
CA LEU A 236 -23.17 14.30 -9.22
C LEU A 236 -24.20 15.43 -9.07
N GLN A 237 -25.18 15.27 -8.16
CA GLN A 237 -26.15 16.31 -7.84
C GLN A 237 -25.48 17.55 -7.23
N GLU A 238 -24.63 17.40 -6.21
CA GLU A 238 -23.93 18.53 -5.60
C GLU A 238 -23.05 19.28 -6.62
N TYR A 239 -22.39 18.56 -7.53
CA TYR A 239 -21.65 19.17 -8.65
C TYR A 239 -22.56 19.98 -9.59
N GLN A 240 -23.74 19.46 -9.94
CA GLN A 240 -24.71 20.16 -10.80
C GLN A 240 -25.24 21.43 -10.12
N GLU A 241 -25.63 21.35 -8.85
CA GLU A 241 -26.10 22.50 -8.05
C GLU A 241 -25.01 23.59 -7.96
N ARG A 242 -23.77 23.21 -7.65
CA ARG A 242 -22.60 24.11 -7.64
C ARG A 242 -22.27 24.69 -9.02
N SER A 243 -22.57 23.97 -10.11
CA SER A 243 -22.34 24.44 -11.49
C SER A 243 -23.41 25.42 -11.97
N LEU A 244 -24.59 25.44 -11.34
CA LEU A 244 -25.68 26.38 -11.65
C LEU A 244 -25.58 27.70 -10.84
N GLN A 245 -24.86 27.68 -9.71
CA GLN A 245 -24.66 28.88 -8.87
C GLN A 245 -23.51 29.76 -9.36
N ALA A 246 -23.85 30.82 -10.10
CA ALA A 246 -22.90 31.78 -10.68
C ALA A 246 -22.35 32.83 -9.69
N SER A 247 -22.00 32.44 -8.46
CA SER A 247 -21.35 33.32 -7.46
C SER A 247 -20.58 32.50 -6.41
N PRO A 248 -19.37 32.92 -5.99
CA PRO A 248 -18.63 32.22 -4.95
C PRO A 248 -19.19 32.55 -3.56
N GLN A 249 -19.92 31.61 -2.95
CA GLN A 249 -19.79 31.45 -1.51
C GLN A 249 -18.48 30.71 -1.23
N GLU A 250 -17.52 31.40 -0.61
CA GLU A 250 -16.45 30.71 0.11
C GLU A 250 -17.10 29.86 1.22
N PRO A 251 -16.58 28.65 1.52
CA PRO A 251 -17.07 27.88 2.65
C PRO A 251 -16.89 28.71 3.92
N SER A 252 -17.98 28.90 4.68
CA SER A 252 -18.00 29.71 5.90
C SER A 252 -16.82 29.34 6.80
N GLY A 253 -15.98 30.31 7.13
CA GLY A 253 -14.72 30.08 7.82
C GLY A 253 -14.89 29.20 9.06
N PHE A 254 -14.03 28.19 9.20
CA PHE A 254 -14.04 27.28 10.35
C PHE A 254 -13.97 28.09 11.64
N SER A 255 -15.03 28.00 12.46
CA SER A 255 -15.11 28.68 13.75
C SER A 255 -13.91 28.27 14.62
N GLU A 256 -13.15 29.25 15.11
CA GLU A 256 -11.97 29.05 15.96
C GLU A 256 -12.33 28.57 17.37
N ASN A 257 -12.89 27.37 17.46
CA ASN A 257 -12.91 26.62 18.70
C ASN A 257 -11.56 25.91 18.86
N LEU A 258 -10.90 26.16 19.98
CA LEU A 258 -9.76 25.35 20.43
C LEU A 258 -10.26 23.94 20.73
N PHE A 259 -10.20 23.05 19.73
CA PHE A 259 -10.56 21.64 19.86
C PHE A 259 -9.70 21.01 20.96
N THR A 260 -10.27 20.90 22.15
CA THR A 260 -9.71 20.08 23.21
C THR A 260 -9.80 18.64 22.72
N MET A 261 -8.67 18.09 22.29
CA MET A 261 -8.63 16.72 21.77
C MET A 261 -9.09 15.75 22.87
N HIS A 262 -9.73 14.66 22.47
CA HIS A 262 -10.28 13.67 23.41
C HIS A 262 -10.05 12.25 22.91
N ILE A 263 -9.59 11.35 23.79
CA ILE A 263 -9.56 9.91 23.50
C ILE A 263 -10.88 9.29 23.95
N LYS A 264 -11.44 8.40 23.12
CA LYS A 264 -12.60 7.57 23.48
C LYS A 264 -12.25 6.63 24.64
N ARG A 265 -12.98 6.74 25.75
CA ARG A 265 -12.85 5.79 26.88
C ARG A 265 -13.35 4.41 26.46
N SER A 266 -12.59 3.38 26.82
CA SER A 266 -12.93 1.98 26.57
C SER A 266 -14.10 1.50 27.44
N GLN A 267 -14.82 0.49 26.96
CA GLN A 267 -15.95 -0.12 27.67
C GLN A 267 -15.62 -1.55 28.12
N GLY A 268 -14.87 -1.66 29.23
CA GLY A 268 -14.80 -2.91 30.02
C GLY A 268 -13.59 -3.83 29.79
N LEU A 269 -12.60 -3.46 28.99
CA LEU A 269 -11.39 -4.28 28.80
C LEU A 269 -10.45 -4.21 30.02
N SER A 270 -10.52 -5.24 30.87
CA SER A 270 -9.72 -5.39 32.10
C SER A 270 -8.39 -6.14 31.92
N GLY A 271 -8.02 -6.51 30.69
CA GLY A 271 -6.76 -7.22 30.41
C GLY A 271 -5.56 -6.29 30.23
N PRO A 272 -4.32 -6.81 30.26
CA PRO A 272 -3.15 -6.05 29.84
C PRO A 272 -3.24 -5.69 28.35
N TYR A 273 -2.86 -4.47 28.01
CA TYR A 273 -2.77 -3.98 26.63
C TYR A 273 -1.73 -4.80 25.83
N CYS A 274 -2.09 -5.21 24.60
CA CYS A 274 -1.27 -6.06 23.74
C CYS A 274 -1.73 -6.00 22.28
N SER A 275 -1.03 -5.24 21.43
CA SER A 275 -1.37 -5.10 20.00
C SER A 275 -1.27 -6.41 19.24
N LYS A 276 -0.25 -7.21 19.55
CA LYS A 276 0.01 -8.54 19.01
C LYS A 276 -1.19 -9.48 19.08
N LYS A 277 -2.00 -9.40 20.15
CA LYS A 277 -3.24 -10.18 20.24
C LYS A 277 -4.28 -9.67 19.22
N ALA A 278 -4.60 -8.39 19.25
CA ALA A 278 -5.57 -7.78 18.33
C ALA A 278 -5.20 -7.98 16.85
N LYS A 279 -3.91 -7.88 16.51
CA LYS A 279 -3.38 -8.15 15.16
C LYS A 279 -3.55 -9.62 14.75
N ALA A 280 -3.33 -10.57 15.67
CA ALA A 280 -3.58 -11.98 15.40
C ALA A 280 -5.07 -12.27 15.15
N ASP A 281 -5.95 -11.65 15.94
CA ASP A 281 -7.41 -11.84 15.87
C ASP A 281 -7.99 -11.29 14.53
N ILE A 282 -7.54 -10.10 14.09
CA ILE A 282 -7.89 -9.53 12.77
C ILE A 282 -7.49 -10.47 11.62
N TRP A 283 -6.25 -10.97 11.63
CA TRP A 283 -5.74 -11.77 10.51
C TRP A 283 -6.19 -13.24 10.53
N THR A 284 -6.77 -13.75 11.62
CA THR A 284 -7.58 -14.98 11.56
C THR A 284 -8.87 -14.74 10.77
N LEU A 285 -9.60 -13.65 11.06
CA LEU A 285 -10.87 -13.35 10.39
C LEU A 285 -10.69 -13.18 8.87
N VAL A 286 -9.61 -12.54 8.44
CA VAL A 286 -9.31 -12.33 7.00
C VAL A 286 -8.90 -13.62 6.28
N LYS A 287 -8.39 -14.65 6.98
CA LYS A 287 -8.17 -15.99 6.39
C LYS A 287 -9.46 -16.80 6.26
N GLU A 288 -10.33 -16.68 7.24
CA GLU A 288 -11.59 -17.42 7.32
C GLU A 288 -12.67 -16.79 6.40
N GLY A 289 -12.56 -15.49 6.13
CA GLY A 289 -13.46 -14.69 5.29
C GLY A 289 -13.41 -14.92 3.77
N ARG A 290 -13.32 -16.17 3.30
CA ARG A 290 -13.66 -16.52 1.90
C ARG A 290 -15.14 -16.93 1.71
N ASN A 291 -15.93 -16.97 2.78
CA ASN A 291 -17.38 -17.18 2.71
C ASN A 291 -18.14 -15.89 3.04
N THR A 292 -19.21 -15.64 2.28
CA THR A 292 -19.85 -14.32 2.18
C THR A 292 -20.88 -14.05 3.28
N GLN A 293 -20.54 -13.14 4.21
CA GLN A 293 -21.50 -12.21 4.82
C GLN A 293 -20.79 -10.87 5.04
N GLU A 294 -21.48 -9.73 4.80
CA GLU A 294 -20.96 -8.42 5.17
C GLU A 294 -20.91 -8.29 6.70
N ILE A 295 -19.75 -8.64 7.30
CA ILE A 295 -19.47 -8.25 8.68
C ILE A 295 -19.49 -6.73 8.74
N LYS A 296 -20.39 -6.19 9.57
CA LYS A 296 -20.48 -4.77 9.88
C LYS A 296 -19.22 -4.32 10.63
N MET A 297 -18.17 -4.00 9.88
CA MET A 297 -17.36 -2.84 10.23
C MET A 297 -18.31 -1.67 10.48
N PRO A 298 -18.09 -0.83 11.50
CA PRO A 298 -18.86 0.39 11.68
C PRO A 298 -18.63 1.33 10.49
N ARG A 299 -19.45 1.19 9.44
CA ARG A 299 -19.61 2.21 8.40
C ARG A 299 -20.21 3.43 9.11
N PHE A 300 -19.34 4.34 9.57
CA PHE A 300 -19.71 5.55 10.29
C PHE A 300 -20.44 6.53 9.35
N GLN A 301 -21.69 6.21 9.03
CA GLN A 301 -22.61 7.14 8.37
C GLN A 301 -22.87 8.31 9.33
N VAL A 302 -22.20 9.42 9.09
CA VAL A 302 -22.56 10.71 9.67
C VAL A 302 -23.86 11.15 9.03
N GLN A 303 -25.00 10.76 9.61
CA GLN A 303 -26.29 11.31 9.21
C GLN A 303 -26.34 12.81 9.55
N PRO A 304 -26.74 13.70 8.62
CA PRO A 304 -26.99 15.10 8.94
C PRO A 304 -28.11 15.20 9.99
N LYS A 305 -27.84 15.88 11.11
CA LYS A 305 -28.79 15.99 12.22
C LYS A 305 -29.86 17.04 11.91
N GLY A 306 -30.84 16.66 11.09
CA GLY A 306 -32.10 17.38 10.94
C GLY A 306 -32.82 17.56 12.28
N GLN A 307 -33.58 18.65 12.42
CA GLN A 307 -34.27 19.00 13.67
C GLN A 307 -35.73 18.49 13.73
N LEU A 308 -36.28 18.58 14.96
CA LEU A 308 -37.71 18.59 15.34
C LEU A 308 -38.50 17.26 15.36
N GLY A 309 -39.45 17.20 16.32
CA GLY A 309 -40.61 16.30 16.32
C GLY A 309 -40.64 15.20 17.40
N PRO A 310 -41.54 15.26 18.40
CA PRO A 310 -41.75 14.21 19.41
C PRO A 310 -43.07 13.42 19.23
N VAL A 311 -43.28 12.42 20.11
CA VAL A 311 -44.49 11.56 20.26
C VAL A 311 -44.56 10.41 19.22
N GLY A 312 -44.89 9.15 19.58
CA GLY A 312 -45.34 8.61 20.88
C GLY A 312 -45.20 7.09 21.05
N SER A 313 -45.94 6.55 22.02
CA SER A 313 -45.84 5.21 22.61
C SER A 313 -46.31 4.03 21.71
N THR A 314 -45.89 2.81 22.13
CA THR A 314 -46.60 1.48 22.12
C THR A 314 -45.76 0.43 21.35
N LYS A 315 -45.24 -0.66 21.95
CA LYS A 315 -45.89 -1.95 22.32
C LYS A 315 -46.61 -2.61 21.11
N GLU A 316 -46.63 -3.93 20.88
CA GLU A 316 -46.34 -5.12 21.72
C GLU A 316 -46.03 -6.37 20.84
N SER A 317 -45.74 -7.53 21.47
CA SER A 317 -45.94 -8.94 21.02
C SER A 317 -45.76 -9.40 19.54
N HIS A 318 -44.93 -10.40 19.16
CA HIS A 318 -44.78 -11.83 19.56
C HIS A 318 -45.58 -12.87 18.71
N LEU A 319 -44.94 -14.03 18.44
CA LEU A 319 -45.52 -15.38 18.16
C LEU A 319 -46.21 -15.61 16.77
N ASP A 320 -46.23 -16.81 16.14
CA ASP A 320 -45.42 -18.06 16.26
C ASP A 320 -45.75 -19.09 15.13
N LYS A 321 -45.04 -20.23 15.11
CA LYS A 321 -45.41 -21.61 14.66
C LYS A 321 -45.14 -22.17 13.25
N ASP A 322 -44.76 -23.45 13.30
CA ASP A 322 -44.44 -24.41 12.23
C ASP A 322 -45.66 -25.19 11.67
N ALA A 323 -45.44 -25.90 10.55
CA ALA A 323 -46.06 -27.19 10.24
C ALA A 323 -45.18 -28.03 9.27
N LEU A 324 -45.24 -29.36 9.37
CA LEU A 324 -44.41 -30.31 8.58
C LEU A 324 -45.13 -30.88 7.34
N GLY A 325 -44.41 -30.91 6.20
CA GLY A 325 -44.05 -32.12 5.45
C GLY A 325 -45.08 -32.92 4.61
N SER A 326 -44.67 -33.36 3.41
CA SER A 326 -44.85 -34.72 2.82
C SER A 326 -44.26 -34.84 1.40
N ILE A 327 -43.94 -36.06 0.94
CA ILE A 327 -43.36 -36.39 -0.40
C ILE A 327 -44.01 -37.68 -0.94
N PRO A 328 -44.26 -37.79 -2.27
CA PRO A 328 -43.78 -38.93 -3.09
C PRO A 328 -43.10 -38.42 -4.41
N GLN A 329 -42.10 -39.05 -5.06
CA GLN A 329 -41.97 -40.43 -5.62
C GLN A 329 -43.00 -40.76 -6.72
N GLN A 330 -42.70 -41.37 -7.88
CA GLN A 330 -41.43 -41.84 -8.51
C GLN A 330 -41.64 -42.12 -10.04
N SER A 331 -40.62 -42.68 -10.75
CA SER A 331 -40.68 -43.37 -12.08
C SER A 331 -40.84 -42.49 -13.36
N GLU A 332 -40.40 -42.84 -14.59
CA GLU A 332 -39.31 -43.73 -15.08
C GLU A 332 -38.94 -43.41 -16.57
N HIS A 333 -37.86 -44.03 -17.10
CA HIS A 333 -37.40 -44.00 -18.52
C HIS A 333 -37.77 -45.35 -19.24
N PRO A 334 -37.38 -45.75 -20.49
CA PRO A 334 -36.35 -45.21 -21.42
C PRO A 334 -36.56 -45.36 -22.98
N ALA A 335 -35.53 -44.93 -23.75
CA ALA A 335 -34.88 -45.62 -24.91
C ALA A 335 -35.26 -45.45 -26.42
N ASN A 336 -34.20 -45.12 -27.20
CA ASN A 336 -33.73 -45.72 -28.49
C ASN A 336 -34.43 -45.50 -29.86
N THR A 337 -33.67 -45.02 -30.87
CA THR A 337 -33.06 -45.79 -32.03
C THR A 337 -32.49 -44.81 -33.10
N ALA A 338 -31.68 -45.25 -34.10
CA ALA A 338 -30.92 -44.38 -35.03
C ALA A 338 -30.65 -44.96 -36.45
N ALA A 339 -30.04 -44.13 -37.35
CA ALA A 339 -28.99 -44.44 -38.37
C ALA A 339 -29.25 -44.25 -39.91
N PHE A 340 -28.14 -43.94 -40.64
CA PHE A 340 -27.90 -43.86 -42.12
C PHE A 340 -28.61 -42.73 -42.93
N GLY A 341 -28.06 -42.09 -43.99
CA GLY A 341 -26.78 -42.09 -44.78
C GLY A 341 -26.83 -40.92 -45.84
N ASP A 342 -25.98 -40.67 -46.85
CA ASP A 342 -24.66 -41.16 -47.36
C ASP A 342 -24.12 -40.22 -48.52
N LYS A 343 -22.83 -40.35 -48.92
CA LYS A 343 -22.13 -39.95 -50.21
C LYS A 343 -21.53 -38.56 -50.54
N GLY A 344 -20.29 -38.61 -51.10
CA GLY A 344 -19.55 -37.59 -51.92
C GLY A 344 -18.51 -36.75 -51.16
N GLU A 345 -17.17 -36.91 -51.18
CA GLU A 345 -16.13 -37.34 -52.18
C GLU A 345 -15.79 -36.24 -53.22
N ALA A 346 -14.53 -35.83 -53.50
CA ALA A 346 -13.16 -36.30 -53.18
C ALA A 346 -12.30 -35.17 -52.50
N THR A 347 -11.02 -35.29 -52.08
CA THR A 347 -9.85 -36.09 -52.53
C THR A 347 -8.83 -36.33 -51.38
N TYR A 348 -8.02 -37.41 -51.46
CA TYR A 348 -6.97 -37.84 -50.51
C TYR A 348 -5.66 -38.19 -51.28
N PRO A 349 -4.48 -38.51 -50.68
CA PRO A 349 -4.17 -38.98 -49.31
C PRO A 349 -3.24 -37.99 -48.53
N LYS A 350 -2.49 -38.28 -47.43
CA LYS A 350 -2.01 -39.54 -46.79
C LYS A 350 -1.90 -39.42 -45.24
N ARG A 351 -0.79 -39.83 -44.60
CA ARG A 351 -0.60 -39.98 -43.13
C ARG A 351 0.91 -39.99 -42.77
N PRO A 352 1.38 -39.90 -41.49
CA PRO A 352 0.76 -40.42 -40.25
C PRO A 352 0.69 -39.47 -39.02
N ARG A 353 0.17 -39.99 -37.89
CA ARG A 353 0.09 -39.37 -36.54
C ARG A 353 1.39 -39.57 -35.74
N PRO A 354 1.52 -38.94 -34.55
CA PRO A 354 1.27 -39.72 -33.32
C PRO A 354 0.38 -39.00 -32.26
N SER A 355 -0.01 -39.78 -31.23
CA SER A 355 -0.43 -39.41 -29.85
C SER A 355 -1.19 -38.09 -29.59
N ALA A 356 -2.42 -38.21 -29.07
CA ALA A 356 -3.12 -37.13 -28.37
C ALA A 356 -3.14 -37.42 -26.86
N GLU A 357 -2.37 -36.66 -26.06
CA GLU A 357 -2.34 -36.78 -24.60
C GLU A 357 -1.70 -35.51 -23.97
N GLN A 358 -2.48 -34.42 -23.84
CA GLN A 358 -2.01 -33.19 -23.18
C GLN A 358 -3.11 -32.16 -22.81
N VAL A 359 -4.20 -32.60 -22.20
CA VAL A 359 -5.25 -31.71 -21.66
C VAL A 359 -5.67 -32.18 -20.27
N LEU A 360 -5.55 -31.29 -19.28
CA LEU A 360 -6.07 -31.38 -17.89
C LEU A 360 -5.58 -32.55 -17.01
N HIS A 361 -4.62 -32.25 -16.13
CA HIS A 361 -4.80 -32.42 -14.68
C HIS A 361 -3.78 -31.53 -13.94
N LEU A 362 -4.26 -30.54 -13.18
CA LEU A 362 -3.45 -29.73 -12.25
C LEU A 362 -4.04 -29.89 -10.85
N GLU A 363 -3.84 -31.06 -10.26
CA GLU A 363 -4.31 -31.42 -8.93
C GLU A 363 -3.22 -32.16 -8.17
N TYR A 364 -3.15 -31.90 -6.86
CA TYR A 364 -2.14 -32.41 -5.91
C TYR A 364 -0.70 -31.90 -6.21
N LEU A 365 0.17 -31.69 -5.21
CA LEU A 365 0.18 -32.23 -3.85
C LEU A 365 0.03 -31.15 -2.76
N CYS A 366 -1.11 -31.17 -2.08
CA CYS A 366 -1.24 -30.74 -0.69
C CYS A 366 -2.26 -31.67 -0.03
N GLU A 367 -1.78 -32.81 0.47
CA GLU A 367 -2.59 -33.67 1.35
C GLU A 367 -1.92 -33.79 2.72
N GLU A 368 -2.62 -33.31 3.75
CA GLU A 368 -2.23 -33.46 5.14
C GLU A 368 -2.93 -34.70 5.71
N LYS A 369 -2.19 -35.81 5.85
CA LYS A 369 -2.66 -37.02 6.56
C LYS A 369 -1.59 -37.57 7.50
N VAL A 370 -2.06 -37.90 8.70
CA VAL A 370 -1.36 -38.36 9.92
C VAL A 370 -2.44 -39.20 10.66
N PRO A 371 -2.18 -40.34 11.34
CA PRO A 371 -0.94 -40.77 12.00
C PRO A 371 -0.48 -42.23 11.72
N SER A 372 0.72 -42.60 12.19
CA SER A 372 0.87 -43.63 13.25
C SER A 372 2.33 -43.90 13.68
N ASN A 373 2.59 -43.78 14.99
CA ASN A 373 3.51 -44.52 15.86
C ASN A 373 4.89 -45.01 15.34
N LEU A 374 5.97 -44.45 15.90
CA LEU A 374 7.14 -45.20 16.37
C LEU A 374 7.80 -44.44 17.54
N HIS A 375 8.32 -45.16 18.55
CA HIS A 375 8.91 -44.56 19.75
C HIS A 375 10.42 -44.27 19.59
N ALA A 376 10.86 -43.11 20.12
CA ALA A 376 12.24 -42.86 20.50
C ALA A 376 12.26 -41.85 21.67
N SER A 377 13.09 -42.10 22.69
CA SER A 377 13.03 -41.38 23.99
C SER A 377 14.27 -40.52 24.24
N ALA A 378 14.11 -39.20 24.30
CA ALA A 378 15.05 -38.23 24.86
C ALA A 378 14.30 -36.91 25.20
N PRO A 379 14.74 -36.11 26.20
CA PRO A 379 13.93 -35.01 26.72
C PRO A 379 13.88 -33.79 25.77
N ILE A 380 12.67 -33.45 25.33
CA ILE A 380 12.41 -32.21 24.58
C ILE A 380 12.31 -31.04 25.57
N VAL A 381 13.25 -30.08 25.46
CA VAL A 381 13.07 -28.73 26.03
C VAL A 381 11.80 -28.13 25.42
N GLN A 382 10.86 -27.70 26.26
CA GLN A 382 9.53 -27.28 25.82
C GLN A 382 9.58 -26.05 24.91
N LEU A 383 9.57 -26.29 23.59
CA LEU A 383 9.46 -25.23 22.59
C LEU A 383 8.06 -24.57 22.72
N PRO A 384 7.96 -23.23 22.86
CA PRO A 384 6.66 -22.56 22.98
C PRO A 384 5.79 -22.85 21.76
N SER A 385 4.50 -23.07 21.99
CA SER A 385 3.65 -23.82 21.06
C SER A 385 3.61 -23.26 19.63
N LEU A 386 4.00 -24.10 18.67
CA LEU A 386 4.07 -23.80 17.23
C LEU A 386 2.81 -23.15 16.66
N LYS A 387 1.62 -23.43 17.24
CA LYS A 387 0.34 -22.79 16.88
C LYS A 387 0.39 -21.26 16.95
N LYS A 388 1.21 -20.68 17.83
CA LYS A 388 1.45 -19.23 17.91
C LYS A 388 2.30 -18.76 16.73
N LEU A 389 3.47 -19.36 16.55
CA LEU A 389 4.43 -19.03 15.48
C LEU A 389 3.80 -19.13 14.08
N VAL A 390 2.97 -20.14 13.81
CA VAL A 390 2.29 -20.33 12.52
C VAL A 390 1.25 -19.23 12.24
N LYS A 391 0.59 -18.67 13.26
CA LYS A 391 -0.26 -17.48 13.09
C LYS A 391 0.61 -16.26 12.79
N THR A 392 1.64 -16.01 13.60
CA THR A 392 2.55 -14.86 13.46
C THR A 392 3.23 -14.80 12.08
N LEU A 393 3.77 -15.93 11.61
CA LEU A 393 4.36 -16.12 10.28
C LEU A 393 3.48 -15.67 9.10
N SER A 394 2.16 -15.67 9.28
CA SER A 394 1.22 -15.38 8.21
C SER A 394 0.73 -13.94 8.13
N PHE A 395 0.92 -13.13 9.18
CA PHE A 395 0.82 -11.68 9.05
C PHE A 395 2.15 -11.06 8.60
N LEU A 396 3.28 -11.68 8.95
CA LEU A 396 4.60 -11.04 8.85
C LEU A 396 4.94 -10.49 7.45
N PRO A 397 4.68 -11.20 6.33
CA PRO A 397 4.89 -10.64 4.99
C PRO A 397 4.21 -9.26 4.80
N TRP A 398 2.95 -9.11 5.21
CA TRP A 398 2.22 -7.84 5.11
C TRP A 398 2.83 -6.72 5.96
N ALA A 399 3.32 -7.06 7.16
CA ALA A 399 4.04 -6.13 8.01
C ALA A 399 5.38 -5.69 7.38
N LEU A 400 6.11 -6.60 6.72
CA LEU A 400 7.35 -6.27 6.03
C LEU A 400 7.10 -5.46 4.74
N SER A 401 6.14 -5.82 3.87
CA SER A 401 5.79 -4.99 2.70
C SER A 401 5.46 -3.55 3.10
N ALA A 402 4.73 -3.38 4.21
CA ALA A 402 4.37 -2.06 4.75
C ALA A 402 5.51 -1.33 5.49
N GLU A 403 6.57 -2.02 5.91
CA GLU A 403 7.67 -1.42 6.66
C GLU A 403 8.40 -0.35 5.84
N THR A 404 8.69 -0.64 4.58
CA THR A 404 9.37 0.32 3.68
C THR A 404 8.56 1.60 3.51
N CYS A 405 7.23 1.47 3.47
CA CYS A 405 6.30 2.58 3.47
C CYS A 405 6.28 3.33 4.80
N ALA A 406 6.36 2.64 5.94
CA ALA A 406 6.37 3.24 7.28
C ALA A 406 7.69 3.97 7.66
N GLY A 407 8.71 3.95 6.80
CA GLY A 407 10.01 4.55 7.09
C GLY A 407 10.99 3.64 7.84
N ARG A 408 10.77 2.32 7.80
CA ARG A 408 11.64 1.25 8.36
C ARG A 408 11.80 1.18 9.90
N PRO A 409 10.69 1.24 10.69
CA PRO A 409 10.76 1.18 12.16
C PRO A 409 11.28 -0.16 12.73
N PHE A 410 10.99 -1.31 12.10
CA PHE A 410 11.43 -2.61 12.60
C PHE A 410 12.94 -2.81 12.37
N ARG A 411 13.47 -2.39 11.23
CA ARG A 411 14.90 -2.32 10.93
C ARG A 411 15.64 -1.35 11.86
N ASP A 412 15.06 -0.19 12.16
CA ASP A 412 15.66 0.75 13.12
C ASP A 412 15.71 0.10 14.54
N PHE A 413 14.69 -0.67 14.95
CA PHE A 413 14.73 -1.50 16.17
C PHE A 413 15.84 -2.57 16.12
N LEU A 414 15.94 -3.35 15.04
CA LEU A 414 16.99 -4.37 14.88
C LEU A 414 18.40 -3.76 14.99
N LYS A 415 18.62 -2.58 14.42
CA LYS A 415 19.87 -1.83 14.53
C LYS A 415 20.18 -1.35 15.95
N LEU A 416 19.17 -0.91 16.70
CA LEU A 416 19.34 -0.52 18.11
C LEU A 416 19.67 -1.72 19.03
N GLN A 417 19.36 -2.94 18.58
CA GLN A 417 19.69 -4.20 19.26
C GLN A 417 20.95 -4.91 18.70
N ASP A 418 21.75 -4.20 17.88
CA ASP A 418 22.93 -4.69 17.15
C ASP A 418 22.71 -6.00 16.33
N ARG A 419 21.47 -6.22 15.87
CA ARG A 419 21.05 -7.37 15.07
C ARG A 419 21.45 -7.20 13.61
N SER A 420 22.76 -7.17 13.37
CA SER A 420 23.36 -6.93 12.06
C SER A 420 22.97 -8.00 11.02
N MET A 421 22.97 -9.28 11.40
CA MET A 421 22.54 -10.39 10.54
C MET A 421 21.05 -10.28 10.17
N GLU A 422 20.20 -10.02 11.15
CA GLU A 422 18.75 -9.97 10.96
C GLU A 422 18.32 -8.68 10.23
N THR A 423 19.04 -7.57 10.44
CA THR A 423 18.96 -6.35 9.62
C THR A 423 19.28 -6.65 8.15
N HIS A 424 20.32 -7.44 7.90
CA HIS A 424 20.77 -7.82 6.55
C HIS A 424 19.79 -8.78 5.85
N LEU A 425 19.22 -9.75 6.59
CA LEU A 425 18.11 -10.59 6.10
C LEU A 425 16.86 -9.78 5.76
N LEU A 426 16.55 -8.76 6.55
CA LEU A 426 15.42 -7.87 6.33
C LEU A 426 15.64 -6.96 5.10
N ASP A 427 16.84 -6.42 4.93
CA ASP A 427 17.21 -5.67 3.72
C ASP A 427 17.17 -6.56 2.45
N LEU A 428 17.61 -7.82 2.53
CA LEU A 428 17.43 -8.82 1.47
C LEU A 428 15.95 -9.06 1.16
N TRP A 429 15.09 -9.21 2.18
CA TRP A 429 13.65 -9.40 1.99
C TRP A 429 13.01 -8.23 1.22
N HIS A 430 13.38 -7.00 1.58
CA HIS A 430 12.89 -5.77 0.93
C HIS A 430 13.39 -5.61 -0.50
N ASP A 431 14.66 -5.92 -0.78
CA ASP A 431 15.18 -5.87 -2.15
C ASP A 431 14.56 -6.98 -3.03
N LEU A 432 14.22 -8.14 -2.48
CA LEU A 432 13.48 -9.20 -3.18
C LEU A 432 12.03 -8.79 -3.48
N GLU A 433 11.35 -8.14 -2.53
CA GLU A 433 10.00 -7.57 -2.74
C GLU A 433 10.01 -6.48 -3.83
N GLU A 434 11.05 -5.63 -3.87
CA GLU A 434 11.27 -4.64 -4.92
C GLU A 434 11.53 -5.26 -6.29
N PHE A 435 12.21 -6.41 -6.34
CA PHE A 435 12.53 -7.12 -7.58
C PHE A 435 11.30 -7.77 -8.24
N LEU A 436 10.31 -8.22 -7.45
CA LEU A 436 9.15 -8.96 -7.97
C LEU A 436 8.35 -8.20 -9.05
N PRO A 437 7.89 -6.95 -8.86
CA PRO A 437 7.15 -6.21 -9.90
C PRO A 437 7.97 -6.00 -11.18
N VAL A 438 9.27 -5.72 -11.05
CA VAL A 438 10.20 -5.46 -12.16
C VAL A 438 10.37 -6.70 -13.05
N VAL A 439 10.22 -7.89 -12.48
CA VAL A 439 10.38 -9.18 -13.17
C VAL A 439 9.04 -9.70 -13.71
N LEU A 440 7.93 -9.43 -13.01
CA LEU A 440 6.59 -9.83 -13.44
C LEU A 440 6.04 -8.92 -14.56
N ASP A 441 6.51 -7.69 -14.69
CA ASP A 441 6.16 -6.81 -15.82
C ASP A 441 6.91 -7.22 -17.10
N THR A 442 6.29 -8.14 -17.85
CA THR A 442 6.72 -8.57 -19.18
C THR A 442 6.38 -7.58 -20.30
N SER A 443 5.63 -6.50 -20.01
CA SER A 443 5.16 -5.54 -21.02
C SER A 443 6.20 -4.46 -21.36
N ARG A 444 7.15 -4.19 -20.45
CA ARG A 444 8.22 -3.22 -20.68
C ARG A 444 9.49 -3.90 -21.21
N GLU A 445 9.79 -3.69 -22.48
CA GLU A 445 11.10 -3.98 -23.10
C GLU A 445 12.26 -3.40 -22.26
N ASN A 446 12.04 -2.21 -21.70
CA ASN A 446 12.96 -1.49 -20.82
C ASN A 446 13.25 -2.20 -19.47
N SER A 447 12.52 -3.26 -19.10
CA SER A 447 12.69 -3.93 -17.82
C SER A 447 13.99 -4.75 -17.72
N PHE A 448 14.52 -5.29 -18.83
CA PHE A 448 15.66 -6.22 -18.81
C PHE A 448 16.88 -5.70 -18.02
N PHE A 449 17.31 -4.47 -18.31
CA PHE A 449 18.44 -3.86 -17.59
C PHE A 449 18.13 -3.64 -16.10
N LEU A 450 16.90 -3.23 -15.77
CA LEU A 450 16.51 -2.98 -14.39
C LEU A 450 16.47 -4.29 -13.58
N ARG A 451 15.97 -5.37 -14.19
CA ARG A 451 16.06 -6.74 -13.64
C ARG A 451 17.52 -7.09 -13.35
N HIS A 452 18.40 -7.01 -14.36
CA HIS A 452 19.80 -7.38 -14.18
C HIS A 452 20.53 -6.50 -13.15
N LEU A 453 20.28 -5.18 -13.12
CA LEU A 453 20.87 -4.27 -12.14
C LEU A 453 20.44 -4.60 -10.69
N ILE A 454 19.15 -4.86 -10.47
CA ILE A 454 18.63 -5.20 -9.12
C ILE A 454 19.08 -6.61 -8.71
N GLY A 455 19.02 -7.58 -9.64
CA GLY A 455 19.50 -8.95 -9.41
C GLY A 455 20.99 -9.00 -9.09
N GLU A 456 21.83 -8.28 -9.84
CA GLU A 456 23.26 -8.16 -9.57
C GLU A 456 23.52 -7.44 -8.23
N LYS A 457 22.81 -6.35 -7.92
CA LYS A 457 22.88 -5.68 -6.62
C LYS A 457 22.62 -6.68 -5.49
N ILE A 458 21.53 -7.45 -5.57
CA ILE A 458 21.17 -8.44 -4.53
C ILE A 458 22.25 -9.52 -4.43
N CYS A 459 22.73 -10.04 -5.56
CA CYS A 459 23.78 -11.06 -5.57
C CYS A 459 25.09 -10.58 -4.91
N ARG A 460 25.57 -9.39 -5.27
CA ARG A 460 26.79 -8.78 -4.68
C ARG A 460 26.60 -8.35 -3.22
N THR A 461 25.40 -7.93 -2.83
CA THR A 461 25.15 -7.40 -1.46
C THR A 461 24.94 -8.52 -0.45
N TYR A 462 24.19 -9.59 -0.80
CA TYR A 462 23.75 -10.60 0.16
C TYR A 462 24.20 -12.04 -0.19
N LEU A 463 24.47 -12.36 -1.46
CA LEU A 463 24.62 -13.75 -1.95
C LEU A 463 26.01 -14.07 -2.54
N GLU A 464 27.07 -13.47 -1.99
CA GLU A 464 28.44 -13.85 -2.32
C GLU A 464 28.83 -15.20 -1.66
N GLU A 465 29.85 -15.88 -2.20
CA GLU A 465 30.32 -17.19 -1.72
C GLU A 465 30.56 -17.22 -0.19
N GLY A 466 31.11 -16.13 0.35
CA GLY A 466 31.45 -15.96 1.76
C GLY A 466 30.33 -15.42 2.67
N THR A 467 29.19 -14.98 2.11
CA THR A 467 27.98 -14.62 2.88
C THR A 467 26.97 -15.77 2.89
N ILE A 468 26.83 -16.52 1.79
CA ILE A 468 25.91 -17.67 1.68
C ILE A 468 26.10 -18.69 2.82
N GLN A 469 27.33 -18.91 3.27
CA GLN A 469 27.64 -19.85 4.36
C GLN A 469 27.29 -19.33 5.76
N LYS A 470 26.98 -18.03 5.90
CA LYS A 470 26.72 -17.33 7.18
C LYS A 470 25.24 -16.98 7.38
N LEU A 471 24.45 -16.95 6.31
CA LEU A 471 23.02 -16.68 6.36
C LEU A 471 22.27 -17.88 6.97
N PRO A 472 21.35 -17.70 7.94
CA PRO A 472 20.53 -18.77 8.52
C PRO A 472 19.35 -19.15 7.60
N LEU A 473 19.65 -19.47 6.34
CA LEU A 473 18.70 -19.84 5.28
C LEU A 473 19.21 -21.12 4.58
N GLU A 474 18.35 -21.84 3.87
CA GLU A 474 18.75 -23.09 3.22
C GLU A 474 19.78 -22.81 2.09
N THR A 475 20.94 -23.45 2.14
CA THR A 475 22.02 -23.24 1.14
C THR A 475 21.58 -23.55 -0.30
N ARG A 476 20.61 -24.46 -0.47
CA ARG A 476 19.94 -24.72 -1.76
C ARG A 476 19.14 -23.51 -2.22
N THR A 477 18.34 -22.92 -1.35
CA THR A 477 17.56 -21.69 -1.61
C THR A 477 18.47 -20.55 -2.01
N LEU A 478 19.55 -20.30 -1.26
CA LEU A 478 20.51 -19.24 -1.54
C LEU A 478 21.23 -19.42 -2.88
N ARG A 479 21.74 -20.62 -3.17
CA ARG A 479 22.45 -20.91 -4.43
C ARG A 479 21.52 -20.84 -5.64
N SER A 480 20.31 -21.40 -5.53
CA SER A 480 19.31 -21.29 -6.60
C SER A 480 18.87 -19.84 -6.79
N LEU A 481 18.66 -19.06 -5.73
CA LEU A 481 18.30 -17.65 -5.82
C LEU A 481 19.39 -16.85 -6.57
N ARG A 482 20.66 -16.93 -6.15
CA ARG A 482 21.80 -16.26 -6.80
C ARG A 482 21.82 -16.49 -8.31
N ASN A 483 21.64 -17.74 -8.75
CA ASN A 483 21.72 -18.10 -10.17
C ASN A 483 20.62 -17.42 -11.02
N HIS A 484 19.36 -17.39 -10.54
CA HIS A 484 18.25 -16.78 -11.31
C HIS A 484 18.21 -15.24 -11.18
N LEU A 485 18.70 -14.69 -10.06
CA LEU A 485 18.85 -13.24 -9.92
C LEU A 485 19.89 -12.69 -10.90
N MET A 486 21.00 -13.41 -11.13
CA MET A 486 22.00 -13.01 -12.13
C MET A 486 21.48 -13.08 -13.58
N SER A 487 20.56 -14.00 -13.92
CA SER A 487 19.90 -13.99 -15.25
C SER A 487 18.79 -12.94 -15.37
N GLY A 488 18.33 -12.35 -14.26
CA GLY A 488 17.24 -11.36 -14.24
C GLY A 488 15.85 -11.99 -14.42
N GLU A 489 15.74 -13.30 -14.21
CA GLU A 489 14.54 -14.10 -14.49
C GLU A 489 13.62 -14.23 -13.27
N PHE A 490 12.36 -14.62 -13.52
CA PHE A 490 11.46 -14.99 -12.43
C PHE A 490 11.90 -16.30 -11.78
N SER A 491 11.88 -16.34 -10.45
CA SER A 491 12.30 -17.51 -9.69
C SER A 491 11.37 -17.77 -8.50
N PRO A 492 10.69 -18.93 -8.42
CA PRO A 492 9.95 -19.35 -7.23
C PRO A 492 10.81 -19.40 -5.95
N TRP A 493 12.13 -19.45 -6.10
CA TRP A 493 13.10 -19.35 -5.01
C TRP A 493 13.05 -18.00 -4.27
N ILE A 494 12.53 -16.93 -4.90
CA ILE A 494 12.26 -15.64 -4.24
C ILE A 494 11.25 -15.83 -3.10
N PHE A 495 10.08 -16.38 -3.40
CA PHE A 495 9.03 -16.65 -2.39
C PHE A 495 9.50 -17.65 -1.33
N ARG A 496 10.35 -18.61 -1.69
CA ARG A 496 10.96 -19.53 -0.72
C ARG A 496 11.92 -18.80 0.22
N ALA A 497 12.80 -17.96 -0.30
CA ALA A 497 13.71 -17.14 0.50
C ALA A 497 12.94 -16.17 1.42
N GLN A 498 11.95 -15.45 0.90
CA GLN A 498 11.06 -14.60 1.71
C GLN A 498 10.38 -15.39 2.83
N LYS A 499 9.89 -16.61 2.56
CA LYS A 499 9.27 -17.49 3.57
C LYS A 499 10.27 -18.02 4.61
N GLU A 500 11.52 -18.31 4.22
CA GLU A 500 12.59 -18.72 5.14
C GLU A 500 13.03 -17.54 6.02
N ILE A 501 13.25 -16.35 5.45
CA ILE A 501 13.56 -15.11 6.20
C ILE A 501 12.44 -14.78 7.21
N CYS A 502 11.17 -14.90 6.81
CA CYS A 502 10.04 -14.70 7.73
C CYS A 502 10.07 -15.66 8.92
N LYS A 503 10.63 -16.88 8.83
CA LYS A 503 10.82 -17.77 10.00
C LYS A 503 11.84 -17.20 10.97
N VAL A 504 12.95 -16.66 10.48
CA VAL A 504 14.04 -16.10 11.31
C VAL A 504 13.56 -14.82 12.00
N LEU A 505 12.93 -13.90 11.26
CA LEU A 505 12.49 -12.61 11.79
C LEU A 505 11.24 -12.67 12.68
N CYS A 506 10.54 -13.81 12.72
CA CYS A 506 9.25 -13.96 13.39
C CYS A 506 9.29 -13.57 14.88
N CYS A 507 10.25 -14.11 15.64
CA CYS A 507 10.38 -13.83 17.07
C CYS A 507 10.83 -12.39 17.34
N LEU A 508 11.75 -11.86 16.54
CA LEU A 508 12.24 -10.49 16.69
C LEU A 508 11.15 -9.44 16.37
N TYR A 509 10.25 -9.74 15.43
CA TYR A 509 9.08 -8.90 15.20
C TYR A 509 8.07 -9.01 16.36
N GLU A 510 7.93 -10.19 16.97
CA GLU A 510 7.13 -10.37 18.19
C GLU A 510 7.68 -9.60 19.41
N GLU A 511 8.99 -9.37 19.47
CA GLU A 511 9.68 -8.52 20.45
C GLU A 511 9.51 -7.02 20.11
N PHE A 512 9.68 -6.65 18.84
CA PHE A 512 9.42 -5.29 18.35
C PHE A 512 8.01 -4.80 18.67
N LEU A 513 6.97 -5.64 18.47
CA LEU A 513 5.60 -5.28 18.87
C LEU A 513 5.45 -5.03 20.38
N ALA A 514 6.17 -5.77 21.23
CA ALA A 514 6.14 -5.56 22.67
C ALA A 514 6.86 -4.24 23.06
N GLU A 515 7.89 -3.85 22.31
CA GLU A 515 8.60 -2.58 22.50
C GLU A 515 7.82 -1.37 21.95
N ASP A 516 7.11 -1.52 20.84
CA ASP A 516 6.14 -0.54 20.30
C ASP A 516 4.99 -0.34 21.31
N ASP A 517 4.44 -1.43 21.86
CA ASP A 517 3.45 -1.40 22.93
C ASP A 517 3.97 -0.70 24.20
N ARG A 518 5.20 -1.03 24.63
CA ARG A 518 5.87 -0.40 25.79
C ARG A 518 6.09 1.10 25.58
N THR A 519 6.53 1.49 24.38
CA THR A 519 6.79 2.88 23.99
C THR A 519 5.50 3.69 23.96
N PHE A 520 4.46 3.17 23.32
CA PHE A 520 3.12 3.77 23.29
C PHE A 520 2.59 4.00 24.72
N LEU A 521 2.62 2.97 25.58
CA LEU A 521 2.16 3.08 26.96
C LEU A 521 2.98 4.08 27.81
N GLN A 522 4.29 4.22 27.56
CA GLN A 522 5.09 5.23 28.25
C GLN A 522 4.65 6.65 27.90
N PHE A 523 4.39 6.94 26.62
CA PHE A 523 3.86 8.24 26.21
C PHE A 523 2.45 8.53 26.76
N MET A 524 1.60 7.51 26.86
CA MET A 524 0.28 7.62 27.50
C MET A 524 0.34 7.99 29.01
N VAL A 525 1.44 7.67 29.70
CA VAL A 525 1.57 7.78 31.16
C VAL A 525 2.53 8.90 31.62
N LYS A 526 3.54 9.25 30.81
CA LYS A 526 4.62 10.21 31.15
C LYS A 526 4.69 11.47 30.28
N GLY A 527 3.63 11.80 29.54
CA GLY A 527 3.41 13.14 28.97
C GLY A 527 2.70 14.03 29.99
#